data_AF-A0A7Y4TSL6-F1
#
_entry.id   AF-A0A7Y4TSL6-F1
#
_cell.length_a   1.000
_cell.length_b   1.000
_cell.length_c   1.000
_cell.angle_alpha   90.00
_cell.angle_beta   90.00
_cell.angle_gamma   90.00
#
_symmetry.space_group_name_H-M   'P 1'
#
loop_
_entity.id
_entity.type
_entity.pdbx_description
1 polymer ?
#
loop_
_entity_poly.entity_id
_entity_poly.type
_entity_poly.pdbx_seq_one_letter_code
_entity_poly.pdbx_strand_id
1 'polypeptide(L)'
;DFFESIEEISANLKSGQPHIGVGENTIIRREIIDKDARIGKNVRLVNAEGIDRKDDEEGCYFIREGIILVPKGGVIRDNTVI
;
A
#
# COMPACT_ATOMS: atom_id res chain seq x y z
N ASP A 1 -7.42 -14.84 -11.94
CA ASP A 1 -6.49 -14.09 -11.08
C ASP A 1 -5.21 -13.76 -11.84
N PHE A 2 -4.50 -12.71 -11.42
CA PHE A 2 -3.25 -12.26 -12.01
C PHE A 2 -2.15 -12.31 -10.94
N PHE A 3 -0.98 -12.79 -11.32
CA PHE A 3 0.20 -12.87 -10.46
C PHE A 3 1.38 -12.35 -11.26
N GLU A 4 2.17 -11.47 -10.65
CA GLU A 4 3.41 -11.01 -11.28
C GLU A 4 4.41 -12.17 -11.31
N SER A 5 5.12 -12.29 -12.43
CA SER A 5 6.23 -13.24 -12.58
C SER A 5 7.41 -12.79 -11.72
N ILE A 6 8.35 -13.70 -11.47
CA ILE A 6 9.58 -13.38 -10.72
C ILE A 6 10.40 -12.31 -11.45
N GLU A 7 10.41 -12.35 -12.79
CA GLU A 7 11.08 -11.37 -13.63
C GLU A 7 10.42 -9.99 -13.52
N GLU A 8 9.08 -9.93 -13.50
CA GLU A 8 8.31 -8.69 -13.31
C GLU A 8 8.56 -8.09 -11.93
N ILE A 9 8.51 -8.91 -10.87
CA ILE A 9 8.84 -8.48 -9.50
C ILE A 9 10.27 -7.94 -9.45
N SER A 10 11.23 -8.64 -10.04
CA SER A 10 12.63 -8.20 -10.08
C SER A 10 12.81 -6.88 -10.85
N ALA A 11 12.10 -6.71 -11.96
CA ALA A 11 12.14 -5.48 -12.75
C ALA A 11 11.53 -4.29 -11.97
N ASN A 12 10.40 -4.50 -11.30
CA ASN A 12 9.76 -3.50 -10.44
C ASN A 12 10.70 -3.06 -9.31
N LEU A 13 11.33 -4.01 -8.61
CA LEU A 13 12.27 -3.70 -7.54
C LEU A 13 13.51 -2.93 -8.06
N LYS A 14 14.00 -3.25 -9.26
CA LYS A 14 15.11 -2.52 -9.90
C LYS A 14 14.72 -1.10 -10.33
N SER A 15 13.46 -0.87 -10.69
CA SER A 15 12.95 0.46 -11.07
C SER A 15 12.44 1.28 -9.87
N GLY A 16 12.51 0.73 -8.65
CA GLY A 16 12.01 1.40 -7.45
C GLY A 16 10.48 1.40 -7.31
N GLN A 17 9.79 0.56 -8.08
CA GLN A 17 8.35 0.39 -8.04
C GLN A 17 7.99 -0.78 -7.12
N PRO A 18 7.07 -0.59 -6.14
CA PRO A 18 6.51 -1.72 -5.40
C PRO A 18 5.80 -2.73 -6.30
N HIS A 19 6.02 -4.02 -6.05
CA HIS A 19 5.29 -5.12 -6.69
C HIS A 19 3.87 -5.22 -6.11
N ILE A 20 2.98 -5.96 -6.79
CA ILE A 20 1.63 -6.25 -6.30
C ILE A 20 1.73 -7.04 -5.00
N GLY A 21 0.96 -6.62 -4.00
CA GLY A 21 0.95 -7.19 -2.68
C GLY A 21 1.69 -6.32 -1.68
N VAL A 22 2.29 -6.98 -0.68
CA VAL A 22 2.85 -6.31 0.50
C VAL A 22 4.36 -6.54 0.55
N GLY A 23 5.10 -5.44 0.46
CA GLY A 23 6.56 -5.43 0.56
C GLY A 23 7.06 -5.86 1.94
N GLU A 24 8.35 -6.21 2.00
CA GLU A 24 9.00 -6.68 3.21
C GLU A 24 8.91 -5.68 4.38
N ASN A 25 8.87 -6.19 5.60
CA ASN A 25 8.88 -5.41 6.85
C ASN A 25 7.73 -4.39 6.97
N THR A 26 6.62 -4.60 6.25
CA THR A 26 5.45 -3.75 6.33
C THR A 26 4.49 -4.20 7.42
N ILE A 27 3.93 -3.24 8.16
CA ILE A 27 2.96 -3.46 9.23
C ILE A 27 1.59 -2.97 8.74
N ILE A 28 0.62 -3.87 8.81
CA ILE A 28 -0.78 -3.63 8.44
C ILE A 28 -1.65 -3.84 9.69
N ARG A 29 -2.37 -2.80 10.14
CA ARG A 29 -3.33 -2.86 11.25
C ARG A 29 -4.61 -2.03 11.01
N ARG A 30 -5.75 -2.74 10.93
CA ARG A 30 -7.11 -2.20 10.74
C ARG A 30 -7.31 -1.46 9.41
N GLU A 31 -7.14 -2.18 8.30
CA GLU A 31 -7.25 -1.66 6.94
C GLU A 31 -7.99 -2.60 6.00
N ILE A 32 -8.35 -2.05 4.85
CA ILE A 32 -8.89 -2.76 3.70
C ILE A 32 -7.94 -2.46 2.53
N ILE A 33 -7.33 -3.52 2.00
CA ILE A 33 -6.42 -3.45 0.85
C ILE A 33 -7.09 -4.22 -0.29
N ASP A 34 -7.40 -3.51 -1.37
CA ASP A 34 -8.08 -4.07 -2.53
C ASP A 34 -7.09 -4.73 -3.51
N LYS A 35 -7.63 -5.40 -4.53
CA LYS A 35 -6.89 -6.20 -5.50
C LYS A 35 -5.82 -5.38 -6.22
N ASP A 36 -4.71 -6.03 -6.57
CA ASP A 36 -3.62 -5.44 -7.36
C ASP A 36 -2.94 -4.22 -6.71
N ALA A 37 -3.24 -3.91 -5.43
CA ALA A 37 -2.55 -2.86 -4.68
C ALA A 37 -1.07 -3.20 -4.49
N ARG A 38 -0.24 -2.17 -4.43
CA ARG A 38 1.22 -2.27 -4.39
C ARG A 38 1.74 -1.53 -3.17
N ILE A 39 2.02 -2.27 -2.10
CA ILE A 39 2.54 -1.71 -0.85
C ILE A 39 4.06 -1.92 -0.80
N GLY A 40 4.80 -0.84 -0.66
CA GLY A 40 6.26 -0.84 -0.57
C GLY A 40 6.81 -1.54 0.67
N LYS A 41 8.14 -1.53 0.81
CA LYS A 41 8.84 -2.05 1.99
C LYS A 41 8.83 -1.05 3.13
N ASN A 42 8.90 -1.57 4.37
CA ASN A 42 8.94 -0.79 5.60
C ASN A 42 7.76 0.19 5.75
N VAL A 43 6.61 -0.11 5.13
CA VAL A 43 5.41 0.72 5.24
C VAL A 43 4.74 0.44 6.58
N ARG A 44 4.11 1.46 7.17
CA ARG A 44 3.27 1.31 8.36
C ARG A 44 1.90 1.90 8.07
N LEU A 45 0.93 1.04 7.80
CA LEU A 45 -0.48 1.41 7.67
C LEU A 45 -1.13 1.16 9.03
N VAL A 46 -1.10 2.16 9.91
CA VAL A 46 -1.56 1.99 11.31
C VAL A 46 -2.46 3.11 11.79
N ASN A 47 -2.70 4.12 10.96
CA ASN A 47 -3.38 5.36 11.26
C ASN A 47 -2.77 6.00 12.53
N ALA A 48 -1.47 6.28 12.48
CA ALA A 48 -0.68 6.68 13.65
C ALA A 48 -1.21 7.97 14.30
N GLU A 49 -1.83 8.84 13.49
CA GLU A 49 -2.42 10.10 13.91
C GLU A 49 -3.88 9.96 14.39
N GLY A 50 -4.50 8.78 14.28
CA GLY A 50 -5.88 8.55 14.72
C GLY A 50 -6.92 9.32 13.91
N ILE A 51 -6.66 9.55 12.62
CA ILE A 51 -7.53 10.33 11.74
C ILE A 51 -8.81 9.55 11.45
N ASP A 52 -9.97 10.22 11.53
CA ASP A 52 -11.25 9.57 11.23
C ASP A 52 -11.56 9.53 9.73
N ARG A 53 -11.29 10.64 9.02
CA ARG A 53 -11.53 10.78 7.58
C ARG A 53 -10.42 11.55 6.90
N LYS A 54 -9.87 10.99 5.82
CA LYS A 54 -8.86 11.60 4.96
C LYS A 54 -8.97 11.09 3.54
N ASP A 55 -8.70 11.96 2.58
CA ASP A 55 -8.53 11.62 1.18
C ASP A 55 -7.09 11.96 0.80
N ASP A 56 -6.36 10.98 0.27
CA ASP A 56 -5.04 11.24 -0.30
C ASP A 56 -5.16 12.04 -1.59
N GLU A 57 -4.26 13.01 -1.79
CA GLU A 57 -4.28 13.89 -2.97
C GLU A 57 -4.05 13.11 -4.27
N GLU A 58 -3.21 12.06 -4.22
CA GLU A 58 -2.94 11.18 -5.36
C GLU A 58 -4.00 10.06 -5.48
N GLY A 59 -4.97 9.99 -4.57
CA GLY A 59 -5.97 8.93 -4.51
C GLY A 59 -5.40 7.55 -4.17
N CYS A 60 -4.18 7.49 -3.61
CA CYS A 60 -3.51 6.22 -3.31
C CYS A 60 -4.07 5.52 -2.06
N TYR A 61 -4.72 6.27 -1.16
CA TYR A 61 -5.47 5.72 -0.05
C TYR A 61 -6.58 6.67 0.43
N PHE A 62 -7.47 6.15 1.26
CA PHE A 62 -8.47 6.92 1.98
C PHE A 62 -8.53 6.45 3.43
N ILE A 63 -9.04 7.29 4.32
CA ILE A 63 -9.37 6.89 5.68
C ILE A 63 -10.86 7.13 5.90
N ARG A 64 -11.57 6.14 6.43
CA ARG A 64 -12.99 6.22 6.81
C ARG A 64 -13.19 5.50 8.14
N GLU A 65 -13.78 6.16 9.13
CA GLU A 65 -13.99 5.61 10.48
C GLU A 65 -12.68 5.09 11.13
N GLY A 66 -11.57 5.74 10.78
CA GLY A 66 -10.22 5.36 11.17
C GLY A 66 -9.69 4.06 10.56
N ILE A 67 -10.33 3.53 9.52
CA ILE A 67 -9.88 2.38 8.72
C ILE A 67 -9.20 2.94 7.46
N ILE A 68 -7.96 2.51 7.20
CA ILE A 68 -7.26 2.86 5.95
C ILE A 68 -7.81 1.98 4.82
N LEU A 69 -8.07 2.59 3.68
CA LEU A 69 -8.56 1.96 2.45
C LEU A 69 -7.50 2.18 1.36
N VAL A 70 -6.88 1.11 0.87
CA VAL A 70 -6.05 1.15 -0.34
C VAL A 70 -6.88 0.61 -1.50
N PRO A 71 -7.27 1.45 -2.47
CA PRO A 71 -8.13 1.04 -3.58
C PRO A 71 -7.41 0.10 -4.54
N LYS A 72 -8.17 -0.51 -5.47
CA LYS A 72 -7.62 -1.40 -6.48
C LYS A 72 -6.47 -0.73 -7.25
N GLY A 73 -5.30 -1.38 -7.28
CA GLY A 73 -4.12 -0.83 -7.96
C GLY A 73 -3.45 0.36 -7.25
N GLY A 74 -3.92 0.74 -6.07
CA GLY A 74 -3.33 1.82 -5.26
C GLY A 74 -1.87 1.51 -4.90
N VAL A 75 -1.03 2.54 -4.88
CA VAL A 75 0.41 2.41 -4.66
C VAL A 75 0.82 3.15 -3.40
N ILE A 76 1.36 2.42 -2.41
CA ILE A 76 1.97 3.01 -1.23
C ILE A 76 3.49 2.82 -1.33
N ARG A 77 4.22 3.94 -1.37
CA ARG A 77 5.68 3.93 -1.56
C ARG A 77 6.41 3.44 -0.31
N ASP A 78 7.65 2.99 -0.50
CA ASP A 78 8.51 2.52 0.58
C ASP A 78 8.63 3.52 1.73
N ASN A 79 8.70 3.00 2.96
CA ASN A 79 8.86 3.77 4.20
C ASN A 79 7.71 4.75 4.52
N THR A 80 6.59 4.70 3.79
CA THR A 80 5.39 5.49 4.09
C THR A 80 4.82 5.08 5.45
N VAL A 81 4.46 6.07 6.28
CA VAL A 81 3.74 5.88 7.54
C VAL A 81 2.42 6.64 7.45
N ILE A 82 1.32 5.93 7.67
CA ILE A 82 -0.06 6.45 7.69
C ILE A 82 -0.64 6.12 9.06
#